data_AF-A0A4Y2I4M7-F1
#
_entry.id   AF-A0A4Y2I4M7-F1
#
_cell.length_a   1.000
_cell.length_b   1.000
_cell.length_c   1.000
_cell.angle_alpha   90.00
_cell.angle_beta   90.00
_cell.angle_gamma   90.00
#
_symmetry.space_group_name_H-M   'P 1'
#
loop_
_entity.id
_entity.type
_entity.pdbx_description
1 polymer ?
#
loop_
_entity_poly.entity_id
_entity_poly.type
_entity_poly.pdbx_seq_one_letter_code
_entity_poly.pdbx_strand_id
1 'polypeptide(L)'
;MPNPGVLRRNPFKFAVQTLLALLAAIRSLCILVKNNIYDFLTQKWTAIPLSQTEITRTNGIMGISLVLAVLLAAADLNLAQYCEKNHEQDWSYHGYLNAPDDWREFFPACEEKSSPIRMFTDNMKNERNVTKLIFIQYDVPVIRAEMVNDGRTVILTPRDSVKRGILHDGHEYTLQHMQFHFGSTDRPGAEHTINHIRYPMEIQFIHKNAENRYANVALLVDVSDHLQIVKHHSVGFYFLMTSVYAQMEINHAFDPILEVLPEVTFKDDSTKLRSPLILEALLPESPASFYRYTGTLTTPPCDEAVWHVLRTTTCLGRHQLDLFLRLYSVKREDASPECLMKENYSPAERNDRDVCASQ
;
A
#
# COMPACT_ATOMS: atom_id res chain seq x y z
N MET A 1 9.22 9.79 27.77
CA MET A 1 10.06 9.72 26.56
C MET A 1 11.11 8.65 26.79
N PRO A 2 11.07 7.48 26.14
CA PRO A 2 12.21 6.59 26.09
C PRO A 2 13.15 7.02 24.94
N ASN A 3 14.44 6.95 25.23
CA ASN A 3 15.58 7.21 24.33
C ASN A 3 15.52 6.36 23.05
N PRO A 4 15.95 6.86 21.87
CA PRO A 4 16.22 6.03 20.69
C PRO A 4 17.53 5.27 20.93
N GLY A 5 17.46 4.22 21.75
CA GLY A 5 18.59 3.38 22.10
C GLY A 5 18.90 2.40 20.99
N VAL A 6 19.95 2.69 20.22
CA VAL A 6 20.85 1.77 19.50
C VAL A 6 20.38 0.30 19.55
N LEU A 7 19.72 -0.13 18.47
CA LEU A 7 19.39 -1.53 18.21
C LEU A 7 20.64 -2.40 18.43
N ARG A 8 20.62 -3.26 19.45
CA ARG A 8 21.69 -4.22 19.72
C ARG A 8 21.85 -5.12 18.49
N ARG A 9 23.05 -5.09 17.88
CA ARG A 9 23.39 -5.93 16.73
C ARG A 9 23.25 -7.41 17.11
N ASN A 10 22.28 -8.08 16.49
CA ASN A 10 22.09 -9.51 16.63
C ASN A 10 23.28 -10.25 15.94
N PRO A 11 24.01 -11.13 16.63
CA PRO A 11 25.14 -11.86 16.04
C PRO A 11 24.74 -12.77 14.86
N PHE A 12 23.48 -13.22 14.79
CA PHE A 12 22.94 -13.89 13.60
C PHE A 12 22.90 -12.95 12.39
N LYS A 13 22.57 -11.66 12.59
CA LYS A 13 22.62 -10.64 11.53
C LYS A 13 24.05 -10.38 11.05
N PHE A 14 25.06 -10.48 11.91
CA PHE A 14 26.47 -10.37 11.49
C PHE A 14 26.92 -11.59 10.66
N ALA A 15 26.48 -12.79 11.02
CA ALA A 15 26.74 -13.99 10.23
C ALA A 15 26.07 -13.93 8.85
N VAL A 16 24.82 -13.47 8.78
CA VAL A 16 24.09 -13.22 7.52
C VAL A 16 24.76 -12.11 6.70
N GLN A 17 25.20 -11.02 7.33
CA GLN A 17 25.97 -9.95 6.66
C GLN A 17 27.29 -10.46 6.06
N THR A 18 28.00 -11.32 6.80
CA THR A 18 29.25 -11.92 6.33
C THR A 18 28.98 -12.86 5.15
N LEU A 19 27.87 -13.60 5.20
CA LEU A 19 27.42 -14.48 4.11
C LEU A 19 27.00 -13.69 2.87
N LEU A 20 26.29 -12.57 3.03
CA LEU A 20 25.87 -11.68 1.93
C LEU A 20 27.07 -10.97 1.27
N ALA A 21 28.05 -10.52 2.05
CA ALA A 21 29.30 -9.99 1.53
C ALA A 21 30.11 -11.05 0.79
N LEU A 22 30.10 -12.30 1.28
CA LEU A 22 30.69 -13.45 0.58
C LEU A 22 29.98 -13.71 -0.75
N LEU A 23 28.64 -13.65 -0.79
CA LEU A 23 27.84 -13.82 -2.01
C LEU A 23 28.09 -12.68 -3.02
N ALA A 24 28.32 -11.45 -2.57
CA ALA A 24 28.73 -10.33 -3.42
C ALA A 24 30.16 -10.49 -3.97
N ALA A 25 31.10 -11.01 -3.16
CA ALA A 25 32.44 -11.34 -3.64
C ALA A 25 32.40 -12.50 -4.65
N ILE A 26 31.56 -13.51 -4.40
CA ILE A 26 31.29 -14.61 -5.35
C ILE A 26 30.66 -14.05 -6.64
N ARG A 27 29.79 -13.05 -6.58
CA ARG A 27 29.25 -12.34 -7.76
C ARG A 27 30.36 -11.67 -8.59
N SER A 28 31.30 -10.96 -7.96
CA SER A 28 32.45 -10.37 -8.67
C SER A 28 33.32 -11.44 -9.32
N LEU A 29 33.54 -12.56 -8.62
CA LEU A 29 34.26 -13.71 -9.15
C LEU A 29 33.50 -14.37 -10.32
N CYS A 30 32.18 -14.53 -10.20
CA CYS A 30 31.31 -15.09 -11.24
C CYS A 30 31.22 -14.20 -12.48
N ILE A 31 31.29 -12.88 -12.35
CA ILE A 31 31.38 -11.94 -13.49
C ILE A 31 32.74 -12.10 -14.19
N LEU A 32 33.82 -12.18 -13.41
CA LEU A 32 35.17 -12.43 -13.93
C LEU A 32 35.26 -13.78 -14.65
N VAL A 33 34.60 -14.80 -14.09
CA VAL A 33 34.50 -16.15 -14.65
C VAL A 33 33.56 -16.17 -15.86
N LYS A 34 32.45 -15.43 -15.87
CA LYS A 34 31.53 -15.31 -17.02
C LYS A 34 32.24 -14.71 -18.22
N ASN A 35 33.05 -13.67 -18.04
CA ASN A 35 33.82 -13.06 -19.11
C ASN A 35 34.91 -14.01 -19.64
N ASN A 36 35.62 -14.72 -18.75
CA ASN A 36 36.61 -15.72 -19.16
C ASN A 36 36.00 -17.00 -19.78
N ILE A 37 34.83 -17.45 -19.31
CA ILE A 37 34.10 -18.60 -19.86
C ILE A 37 33.49 -18.23 -21.21
N TYR A 38 33.00 -17.02 -21.40
CA TYR A 38 32.50 -16.56 -22.70
C TYR A 38 33.65 -16.52 -23.74
N ASP A 39 34.82 -16.04 -23.35
CA ASP A 39 36.03 -16.07 -24.20
C ASP A 39 36.53 -17.50 -24.43
N PHE A 40 36.48 -18.38 -23.42
CA PHE A 40 36.87 -19.78 -23.54
C PHE A 40 35.90 -20.60 -24.42
N LEU A 41 34.60 -20.36 -24.27
CA LEU A 41 33.55 -21.01 -25.07
C LEU A 41 33.60 -20.53 -26.51
N THR A 42 33.80 -19.24 -26.78
CA THR A 42 33.90 -18.72 -28.15
C THR A 42 35.20 -19.12 -28.86
N GLN A 43 36.33 -19.28 -28.14
CA GLN A 43 37.59 -19.75 -28.74
C GLN A 43 37.63 -21.26 -29.01
N LYS A 44 36.94 -22.11 -28.23
CA LYS A 44 37.00 -23.59 -28.41
C LYS A 44 35.83 -24.21 -29.16
N TRP A 45 34.67 -23.53 -29.30
CA TRP A 45 33.50 -24.13 -29.96
C TRP A 45 33.58 -24.21 -31.48
N THR A 46 34.38 -23.38 -32.15
CA THR A 46 34.54 -23.41 -33.61
C THR A 46 35.45 -24.54 -34.11
N ALA A 47 36.02 -25.34 -33.19
CA ALA A 47 37.04 -26.34 -33.51
C ALA A 47 36.65 -27.81 -33.24
N ILE A 48 35.39 -28.13 -32.93
CA ILE A 48 34.98 -29.51 -32.60
C ILE A 48 34.31 -30.19 -33.82
N PRO A 49 34.89 -31.27 -34.41
CA PRO A 49 34.29 -31.99 -35.52
C PRO A 49 33.02 -32.75 -35.13
N LEU A 50 32.09 -32.87 -36.08
CA LEU A 50 30.73 -33.45 -35.98
C LEU A 50 30.66 -34.97 -35.77
N SER A 51 31.61 -35.58 -35.07
CA SER A 51 31.59 -37.01 -34.80
C SER A 51 32.06 -37.34 -33.39
N GLN A 52 31.25 -36.99 -32.37
CA GLN A 52 31.12 -37.76 -31.13
C GLN A 52 30.01 -37.20 -30.22
N THR A 53 29.13 -38.11 -29.80
CA THR A 53 28.37 -38.13 -28.52
C THR A 53 27.23 -37.13 -28.31
N GLU A 54 25.99 -37.57 -28.57
CA GLU A 54 24.75 -36.88 -28.19
C GLU A 54 24.63 -36.63 -26.67
N ILE A 55 25.22 -37.49 -25.83
CA ILE A 55 25.14 -37.45 -24.35
C ILE A 55 25.87 -36.24 -23.75
N THR A 56 27.01 -35.85 -24.31
CA THR A 56 27.80 -34.68 -23.87
C THR A 56 27.11 -33.38 -24.26
N ARG A 57 26.32 -33.39 -25.34
CA ARG A 57 25.54 -32.24 -25.81
C ARG A 57 24.30 -32.00 -24.94
N THR A 58 23.58 -33.05 -24.54
CA THR A 58 22.43 -32.95 -23.61
C THR A 58 22.85 -32.57 -22.20
N ASN A 59 23.97 -33.10 -21.69
CA ASN A 59 24.51 -32.71 -20.38
C ASN A 59 25.04 -31.26 -20.37
N GLY A 60 25.65 -30.81 -21.48
CA GLY A 60 26.05 -29.41 -21.66
C GLY A 60 24.86 -28.45 -21.72
N ILE A 61 23.78 -28.82 -22.41
CA ILE A 61 22.54 -28.03 -22.48
C ILE A 61 21.85 -27.98 -21.11
N MET A 62 21.77 -29.10 -20.38
CA MET A 62 21.24 -29.11 -19.00
C MET A 62 22.07 -28.22 -18.07
N GLY A 63 23.40 -28.27 -18.15
CA GLY A 63 24.29 -27.43 -17.34
C GLY A 63 24.12 -25.94 -17.64
N ILE A 64 24.02 -25.57 -18.92
CA ILE A 64 23.77 -24.17 -19.34
C ILE A 64 22.40 -23.71 -18.88
N SER A 65 21.36 -24.53 -19.04
CA SER A 65 20.00 -24.22 -18.59
C SER A 65 19.91 -24.06 -17.07
N LEU A 66 20.63 -24.87 -16.30
CA LEU A 66 20.68 -24.74 -14.84
C LEU A 66 21.41 -23.46 -14.41
N VAL A 67 22.52 -23.12 -15.06
CA VAL A 67 23.25 -21.87 -14.81
C VAL A 67 22.40 -20.66 -15.20
N LEU A 68 21.69 -20.70 -16.32
CA LEU A 68 20.74 -19.65 -16.71
C LEU A 68 19.58 -19.53 -15.72
N ALA A 69 19.02 -20.63 -15.25
CA ALA A 69 17.96 -20.63 -14.24
C ALA A 69 18.44 -20.02 -12.90
N VAL A 70 19.66 -20.36 -12.46
CA VAL A 70 20.27 -19.77 -11.26
C VAL A 70 20.58 -18.28 -11.46
N LEU A 71 21.06 -17.87 -12.64
CA LEU A 71 21.32 -16.47 -12.95
C LEU A 71 20.03 -15.63 -13.05
N LEU A 72 18.95 -16.20 -13.59
CA LEU A 72 17.63 -15.57 -13.65
C LEU A 72 17.03 -15.44 -12.24
N ALA A 73 17.07 -16.51 -11.43
CA ALA A 73 16.63 -16.46 -10.04
C ALA A 73 17.45 -15.44 -9.21
N ALA A 74 18.76 -15.35 -9.45
CA ALA A 74 19.61 -14.35 -8.80
C ALA A 74 19.34 -12.92 -9.31
N ALA A 75 18.86 -12.74 -10.55
CA ALA A 75 18.42 -11.44 -11.06
C ALA A 75 17.10 -11.00 -10.41
N ASP A 76 16.16 -11.93 -10.22
CA ASP A 76 14.88 -11.67 -9.55
C ASP A 76 15.06 -11.33 -8.06
N LEU A 77 15.98 -12.00 -7.35
CA LEU A 77 16.36 -11.64 -5.98
C LEU A 77 17.08 -10.28 -5.86
N ASN A 78 17.67 -9.77 -6.94
CA ASN A 78 18.38 -8.48 -6.94
C ASN A 78 17.46 -7.27 -7.18
N LEU A 79 16.27 -7.44 -7.76
CA LEU A 79 15.37 -6.33 -8.16
C LEU A 79 14.58 -5.77 -6.98
N ALA A 80 14.03 -6.62 -6.11
CA ALA A 80 13.33 -6.18 -4.89
C ALA A 80 14.29 -5.46 -3.92
N GLN A 81 15.55 -5.88 -3.89
CA GLN A 81 16.57 -5.32 -3.00
C GLN A 81 17.11 -3.95 -3.47
N TYR A 82 16.89 -3.57 -4.73
CA TYR A 82 17.41 -2.32 -5.30
C TYR A 82 16.68 -1.07 -4.79
N CYS A 83 15.36 -1.15 -4.61
CA CYS A 83 14.53 -0.05 -4.10
C CYS A 83 14.62 0.10 -2.57
N GLU A 84 15.14 -0.92 -1.87
CA GLU A 84 15.35 -0.96 -0.41
C GLU A 84 16.76 -0.51 0.00
N LYS A 85 17.43 0.31 -0.82
CA LYS A 85 18.81 0.77 -0.57
C LYS A 85 19.05 1.46 0.77
N ASN A 86 18.00 1.84 1.49
CA ASN A 86 18.12 2.40 2.84
C ASN A 86 17.92 1.32 3.90
N HIS A 87 19.03 0.69 4.31
CA HIS A 87 19.15 -0.09 5.54
C HIS A 87 18.82 0.71 6.84
N GLU A 88 18.44 1.98 6.71
CA GLU A 88 17.95 2.87 7.76
C GLU A 88 16.41 2.90 7.88
N GLN A 89 15.66 2.20 7.03
CA GLN A 89 14.20 2.12 7.21
C GLN A 89 13.82 1.20 8.37
N ASP A 90 13.11 1.78 9.35
CA ASP A 90 12.59 1.04 10.52
C ASP A 90 11.60 -0.08 10.14
N TRP A 91 10.92 0.02 8.98
CA TRP A 91 9.99 -0.98 8.44
C TRP A 91 9.63 -0.72 6.96
N SER A 92 9.10 -1.73 6.26
CA SER A 92 8.61 -1.68 4.87
C SER A 92 7.37 -2.57 4.68
N TYR A 93 6.63 -2.39 3.57
CA TYR A 93 5.55 -3.30 3.14
C TYR A 93 6.08 -4.51 2.34
N HIS A 94 7.25 -4.35 1.72
CA HIS A 94 7.89 -5.34 0.84
C HIS A 94 9.27 -5.70 1.38
N GLY A 95 9.86 -6.76 0.85
CA GLY A 95 11.25 -7.13 1.16
C GLY A 95 11.39 -8.33 2.08
N TYR A 96 12.66 -8.70 2.31
CA TYR A 96 13.03 -9.84 3.15
C TYR A 96 13.34 -9.44 4.61
N LEU A 97 13.39 -8.14 4.89
CA LEU A 97 13.73 -7.59 6.19
C LEU A 97 12.76 -6.47 6.53
N ASN A 98 12.25 -6.49 7.76
CA ASN A 98 11.35 -5.46 8.31
C ASN A 98 10.02 -5.33 7.53
N ALA A 99 9.61 -6.40 6.84
CA ALA A 99 8.31 -6.55 6.19
C ALA A 99 7.23 -6.97 7.20
N PRO A 100 5.93 -7.01 6.85
CA PRO A 100 4.84 -7.29 7.80
C PRO A 100 5.05 -8.53 8.69
N ASP A 101 5.61 -9.62 8.15
CA ASP A 101 5.90 -10.85 8.90
C ASP A 101 6.96 -10.66 10.01
N ASP A 102 7.83 -9.66 9.87
CA ASP A 102 8.90 -9.30 10.80
C ASP A 102 8.49 -8.21 11.79
N TRP A 103 7.41 -7.46 11.54
CA TRP A 103 7.04 -6.28 12.35
C TRP A 103 6.92 -6.63 13.84
N ARG A 104 6.36 -7.80 14.17
CA ARG A 104 6.22 -8.31 15.54
C ARG A 104 7.54 -8.46 16.31
N GLU A 105 8.68 -8.66 15.62
CA GLU A 105 9.99 -8.77 16.28
C GLU A 105 10.42 -7.43 16.92
N PHE A 106 10.00 -6.32 16.32
CA PHE A 106 10.39 -4.96 16.74
C PHE A 106 9.24 -4.17 17.36
N PHE A 107 7.99 -4.52 17.03
CA PHE A 107 6.77 -3.84 17.43
C PHE A 107 5.77 -4.86 17.97
N PRO A 108 5.79 -5.17 19.28
CA PRO A 108 4.97 -6.23 19.86
C PRO A 108 3.46 -6.06 19.64
N ALA A 109 2.97 -4.82 19.54
CA ALA A 109 1.55 -4.55 19.28
C ALA A 109 1.10 -5.01 17.88
N CYS A 110 2.02 -5.27 16.95
CA CYS A 110 1.70 -5.83 15.64
C CYS A 110 1.34 -7.33 15.68
N GLU A 111 1.41 -8.00 16.84
CA GLU A 111 1.08 -9.42 17.01
C GLU A 111 -0.39 -9.67 17.39
N GLU A 112 -1.07 -8.72 18.06
CA GLU A 112 -2.42 -8.92 18.60
C GLU A 112 -3.50 -8.19 17.80
N LYS A 113 -4.52 -8.93 17.34
CA LYS A 113 -5.72 -8.37 16.68
C LYS A 113 -5.36 -7.41 15.53
N SER A 114 -4.37 -7.76 14.71
CA SER A 114 -3.81 -6.81 13.75
C SER A 114 -4.82 -6.41 12.68
N SER A 115 -4.82 -5.15 12.29
CA SER A 115 -5.59 -4.66 11.15
C SER A 115 -4.71 -4.60 9.91
N PRO A 116 -5.26 -4.68 8.69
CA PRO A 116 -6.69 -4.74 8.33
C PRO A 116 -7.30 -6.14 8.42
N ILE A 117 -8.63 -6.24 8.31
CA ILE A 117 -9.35 -7.53 8.32
C ILE A 117 -10.12 -7.81 7.03
N ARG A 118 -10.30 -9.11 6.76
CA ARG A 118 -11.26 -9.59 5.75
C ARG A 118 -12.67 -9.64 6.33
N MET A 119 -13.50 -8.68 5.97
CA MET A 119 -14.88 -8.59 6.44
C MET A 119 -15.82 -9.46 5.60
N PHE A 120 -16.70 -10.20 6.28
CA PHE A 120 -17.73 -11.04 5.67
C PHE A 120 -19.09 -10.61 6.17
N THR A 121 -19.93 -10.07 5.29
CA THR A 121 -21.23 -9.50 5.69
C THR A 121 -22.15 -10.51 6.35
N ASP A 122 -22.06 -11.77 5.95
CA ASP A 122 -22.91 -12.86 6.47
C ASP A 122 -22.60 -13.22 7.92
N ASN A 123 -21.40 -12.87 8.40
CA ASN A 123 -20.93 -13.16 9.76
C ASN A 123 -21.05 -11.97 10.71
N MET A 124 -21.60 -10.83 10.24
CA MET A 124 -21.63 -9.61 11.03
C MET A 124 -22.82 -9.58 11.99
N LYS A 125 -22.55 -9.11 13.21
CA LYS A 125 -23.61 -8.87 14.18
C LYS A 125 -24.32 -7.57 13.79
N ASN A 126 -25.59 -7.70 13.41
CA ASN A 126 -26.47 -6.55 13.27
C ASN A 126 -26.83 -6.03 14.67
N GLU A 127 -26.03 -5.10 15.17
CA GLU A 127 -26.24 -4.46 16.45
C GLU A 127 -27.08 -3.20 16.26
N ARG A 128 -28.31 -3.21 16.81
CA ARG A 128 -29.19 -2.02 16.79
C ARG A 128 -28.63 -0.84 17.60
N ASN A 129 -27.63 -1.09 18.43
CA ASN A 129 -27.04 -0.14 19.38
C ASN A 129 -25.60 0.27 19.02
N VAL A 130 -25.16 0.07 17.77
CA VAL A 130 -23.90 0.72 17.34
C VAL A 130 -24.12 2.23 17.41
N THR A 131 -23.35 2.91 18.26
CA THR A 131 -23.47 4.37 18.40
C THR A 131 -23.16 5.04 17.09
N LYS A 132 -23.96 6.06 16.75
CA LYS A 132 -23.77 6.85 15.53
C LYS A 132 -22.38 7.48 15.51
N LEU A 133 -21.64 7.26 14.43
CA LEU A 133 -20.42 8.00 14.12
C LEU A 133 -20.82 9.41 13.65
N ILE A 134 -20.30 10.45 14.33
CA ILE A 134 -20.58 11.84 13.97
C ILE A 134 -19.26 12.49 13.56
N PHE A 135 -19.24 13.11 12.38
CA PHE A 135 -18.10 13.88 11.90
C PHE A 135 -18.19 15.31 12.45
N ILE A 136 -17.09 15.79 13.02
CA ILE A 136 -16.98 17.10 13.65
C ILE A 136 -16.17 18.00 12.70
N GLN A 137 -16.78 19.09 12.22
CA GLN A 137 -16.13 20.13 11.41
C GLN A 137 -15.52 19.61 10.09
N TYR A 138 -16.02 18.51 9.54
CA TYR A 138 -15.59 17.98 8.24
C TYR A 138 -16.09 18.82 7.06
N ASP A 139 -17.16 19.57 7.28
CA ASP A 139 -17.76 20.57 6.39
C ASP A 139 -16.96 21.87 6.33
N VAL A 140 -16.13 22.14 7.36
CA VAL A 140 -15.29 23.34 7.45
C VAL A 140 -14.03 23.18 6.59
N PRO A 141 -13.81 24.04 5.57
CA PRO A 141 -12.67 23.92 4.67
C PRO A 141 -11.33 23.89 5.39
N VAL A 142 -10.47 22.95 5.02
CA VAL A 142 -9.07 22.87 5.43
C VAL A 142 -8.28 23.88 4.60
N ILE A 143 -7.92 25.00 5.21
CA ILE A 143 -7.25 26.11 4.52
C ILE A 143 -5.72 25.97 4.49
N ARG A 144 -5.17 25.14 5.38
CA ARG A 144 -3.74 24.84 5.46
C ARG A 144 -3.57 23.37 5.80
N ALA A 145 -2.94 22.62 4.92
CA ALA A 145 -2.49 21.27 5.18
C ALA A 145 -1.15 21.02 4.50
N GLU A 146 -0.40 20.08 5.05
CA GLU A 146 0.89 19.63 4.57
C GLU A 146 0.76 18.20 4.06
N MET A 147 1.25 17.97 2.85
CA MET A 147 1.30 16.66 2.23
C MET A 147 2.76 16.21 2.14
N VAL A 148 3.04 14.98 2.57
CA VAL A 148 4.38 14.39 2.58
C VAL A 148 4.33 13.01 1.97
N ASN A 149 5.27 12.66 1.10
CA ASN A 149 5.52 11.27 0.72
C ASN A 149 6.60 10.71 1.67
N ASP A 150 6.24 9.77 2.54
CA ASP A 150 7.18 9.19 3.53
C ASP A 150 7.95 7.98 2.98
N GLY A 151 7.77 7.67 1.69
CA GLY A 151 8.29 6.50 1.00
C GLY A 151 7.44 5.24 1.16
N ARG A 152 6.32 5.31 1.90
CA ARG A 152 5.41 4.19 2.12
C ARG A 152 3.98 4.55 1.77
N THR A 153 3.59 5.79 2.01
CA THR A 153 2.31 6.37 1.63
C THR A 153 2.48 7.87 1.41
N VAL A 154 1.40 8.54 1.07
CA VAL A 154 1.28 9.99 1.17
C VAL A 154 0.50 10.31 2.42
N ILE A 155 1.00 11.23 3.24
CA ILE A 155 0.36 11.65 4.47
C ILE A 155 -0.10 13.09 4.29
N LEU A 156 -1.40 13.34 4.46
CA LEU A 156 -1.98 14.68 4.45
C LEU A 156 -2.38 15.09 5.86
N THR A 157 -1.72 16.12 6.39
CA THR A 157 -1.89 16.60 7.76
C THR A 157 -2.49 17.99 7.77
N PRO A 158 -3.71 18.21 8.32
CA PRO A 158 -4.23 19.55 8.57
C PRO A 158 -3.31 20.34 9.51
N ARG A 159 -3.00 21.60 9.14
CA ARG A 159 -2.12 22.52 9.88
C ARG A 159 -2.80 23.85 10.21
N ASP A 160 -4.13 23.88 10.19
CA ASP A 160 -4.93 25.02 10.63
C ASP A 160 -5.38 24.86 12.10
N SER A 161 -6.16 25.82 12.60
CA SER A 161 -6.59 25.87 14.01
C SER A 161 -7.93 25.15 14.27
N VAL A 162 -8.50 24.50 13.26
CA VAL A 162 -9.84 23.89 13.33
C VAL A 162 -9.71 22.46 13.82
N LYS A 163 -10.39 22.11 14.91
CA LYS A 163 -10.35 20.78 15.51
C LYS A 163 -11.39 19.88 14.83
N ARG A 164 -11.01 19.35 13.67
CA ARG A 164 -11.81 18.36 12.94
C ARG A 164 -11.66 16.99 13.58
N GLY A 165 -12.70 16.19 13.54
CA GLY A 165 -12.67 14.91 14.24
C GLY A 165 -13.88 14.04 14.05
N ILE A 166 -14.00 13.05 14.92
CA ILE A 166 -15.18 12.21 15.05
C ILE A 166 -15.64 12.15 16.52
N LEU A 167 -16.94 12.00 16.73
CA LEU A 167 -17.52 11.59 18.00
C LEU A 167 -17.87 10.09 17.89
N HIS A 168 -17.29 9.30 18.77
CA HIS A 168 -17.54 7.87 18.88
C HIS A 168 -17.78 7.51 20.35
N ASP A 169 -18.91 6.86 20.64
CA ASP A 169 -19.33 6.46 21.99
C ASP A 169 -19.23 7.61 23.04
N GLY A 170 -19.55 8.84 22.62
CA GLY A 170 -19.51 10.04 23.48
C GLY A 170 -18.12 10.64 23.70
N HIS A 171 -17.07 10.09 23.08
CA HIS A 171 -15.71 10.60 23.14
C HIS A 171 -15.30 11.26 21.82
N GLU A 172 -14.71 12.45 21.91
CA GLU A 172 -14.17 13.16 20.75
C GLU A 172 -12.75 12.67 20.42
N TYR A 173 -12.53 12.36 19.14
CA TYR A 173 -11.23 12.03 18.58
C TYR A 173 -10.89 13.07 17.51
N THR A 174 -9.74 13.74 17.65
CA THR A 174 -9.27 14.77 16.71
C THR A 174 -8.51 14.13 15.57
N LEU A 175 -8.79 14.54 14.34
CA LEU A 175 -8.09 14.10 13.13
C LEU A 175 -6.61 14.50 13.23
N GLN A 176 -5.74 13.52 13.10
CA GLN A 176 -4.29 13.71 13.07
C GLN A 176 -3.82 13.89 11.63
N HIS A 177 -4.17 12.95 10.75
CA HIS A 177 -3.82 12.96 9.34
C HIS A 177 -4.68 11.98 8.54
N MET A 178 -4.57 12.07 7.21
CA MET A 178 -5.04 11.07 6.26
C MET A 178 -3.84 10.33 5.66
N GLN A 179 -4.00 9.04 5.38
CA GLN A 179 -3.04 8.23 4.63
C GLN A 179 -3.74 7.39 3.55
N PHE A 180 -3.02 7.05 2.49
CA PHE A 180 -3.57 6.45 1.28
C PHE A 180 -2.91 5.11 0.98
N HIS A 181 -3.72 4.06 0.85
CA HIS A 181 -3.28 2.73 0.44
C HIS A 181 -3.86 2.42 -0.94
N PHE A 182 -2.99 2.01 -1.86
CA PHE A 182 -3.33 1.75 -3.23
C PHE A 182 -2.45 0.64 -3.79
N GLY A 183 -2.93 0.03 -4.86
CA GLY A 183 -2.28 -1.13 -5.44
C GLY A 183 -1.33 -0.73 -6.58
N SER A 184 -1.45 -1.46 -7.67
CA SER A 184 -0.79 -1.19 -8.94
C SER A 184 -1.84 -1.03 -10.04
N THR A 185 -1.40 -0.86 -11.29
CA THR A 185 -2.29 -0.79 -12.45
C THR A 185 -3.26 -1.97 -12.55
N ASP A 186 -2.79 -3.16 -12.17
CA ASP A 186 -3.45 -4.46 -12.34
C ASP A 186 -3.91 -5.10 -11.01
N ARG A 187 -3.54 -4.52 -9.86
CA ARG A 187 -3.90 -5.07 -8.55
C ARG A 187 -4.53 -3.99 -7.68
N PRO A 188 -5.69 -4.27 -7.06
CA PRO A 188 -6.32 -3.34 -6.12
C PRO A 188 -5.53 -3.27 -4.80
N GLY A 189 -5.57 -2.14 -4.08
CA GLY A 189 -4.76 -1.96 -2.88
C GLY A 189 -5.43 -1.29 -1.68
N ALA A 190 -6.75 -1.28 -1.60
CA ALA A 190 -7.43 -1.10 -0.31
C ALA A 190 -6.93 -2.16 0.68
N GLU A 191 -6.72 -1.78 1.94
CA GLU A 191 -6.21 -2.66 2.98
C GLU A 191 -7.30 -3.65 3.42
N HIS A 192 -8.47 -3.13 3.77
CA HIS A 192 -9.66 -3.88 4.11
C HIS A 192 -10.29 -4.51 2.87
N THR A 193 -10.92 -5.67 3.07
CA THR A 193 -11.71 -6.33 2.03
C THR A 193 -13.11 -6.63 2.55
N ILE A 194 -14.13 -6.46 1.73
CA ILE A 194 -15.52 -6.82 2.06
C ILE A 194 -15.97 -7.94 1.11
N ASN A 195 -16.42 -9.07 1.64
CA ASN A 195 -16.87 -10.23 0.85
C ASN A 195 -15.86 -10.66 -0.23
N HIS A 196 -14.58 -10.71 0.16
CA HIS A 196 -13.43 -10.99 -0.72
C HIS A 196 -13.12 -9.93 -1.78
N ILE A 197 -13.87 -8.84 -1.84
CA ILE A 197 -13.60 -7.72 -2.76
C ILE A 197 -12.56 -6.80 -2.11
N ARG A 198 -11.46 -6.57 -2.82
CA ARG A 198 -10.47 -5.54 -2.51
C ARG A 198 -10.68 -4.38 -3.49
N TYR A 199 -10.88 -3.19 -2.96
CA TYR A 199 -11.07 -1.99 -3.76
C TYR A 199 -9.72 -1.41 -4.24
N PRO A 200 -9.70 -0.66 -5.35
CA PRO A 200 -8.47 -0.07 -5.89
C PRO A 200 -7.65 0.74 -4.87
N MET A 201 -8.31 1.51 -3.99
CA MET A 201 -7.67 2.33 -2.97
C MET A 201 -8.48 2.37 -1.67
N GLU A 202 -7.80 2.61 -0.56
CA GLU A 202 -8.38 2.94 0.74
C GLU A 202 -7.75 4.22 1.29
N ILE A 203 -8.57 5.12 1.80
CA ILE A 203 -8.15 6.33 2.51
C ILE A 203 -8.46 6.13 3.98
N GLN A 204 -7.45 6.25 4.83
CA GLN A 204 -7.60 6.12 6.27
C GLN A 204 -7.46 7.49 6.92
N PHE A 205 -8.51 7.89 7.64
CA PHE A 205 -8.52 9.07 8.49
C PHE A 205 -8.14 8.61 9.90
N ILE A 206 -6.99 9.06 10.39
CA ILE A 206 -6.45 8.65 11.69
C ILE A 206 -6.83 9.69 12.73
N HIS A 207 -7.62 9.31 13.75
CA HIS A 207 -8.02 10.20 14.83
C HIS A 207 -7.47 9.74 16.17
N LYS A 208 -7.27 10.70 17.07
CA LYS A 208 -6.75 10.45 18.42
C LYS A 208 -7.48 11.30 19.45
N ASN A 209 -7.83 10.71 20.58
CA ASN A 209 -8.45 11.45 21.69
C ASN A 209 -7.41 11.97 22.69
N ALA A 210 -7.87 12.71 23.71
CA ALA A 210 -7.01 13.27 24.76
C ALA A 210 -6.31 12.20 25.63
N GLU A 211 -6.79 10.96 25.61
CA GLU A 211 -6.22 9.82 26.33
C GLU A 211 -5.27 8.99 25.46
N ASN A 212 -4.89 9.50 24.28
CA ASN A 212 -4.04 8.84 23.29
C ASN A 212 -4.60 7.55 22.68
N ARG A 213 -5.91 7.30 22.76
CA ARG A 213 -6.56 6.20 22.03
C ARG A 213 -6.85 6.59 20.59
N TYR A 214 -6.72 5.63 19.67
CA TYR A 214 -7.04 5.83 18.27
C TYR A 214 -8.46 5.37 17.92
N ALA A 215 -9.08 6.11 17.02
CA ALA A 215 -10.27 5.68 16.30
C ALA A 215 -10.11 6.13 14.86
N ASN A 216 -10.29 5.21 13.91
CA ASN A 216 -9.99 5.46 12.51
C ASN A 216 -11.23 5.27 11.65
N VAL A 217 -11.30 6.04 10.57
CA VAL A 217 -12.31 5.86 9.52
C VAL A 217 -11.61 5.39 8.25
N ALA A 218 -12.03 4.25 7.72
CA ALA A 218 -11.56 3.72 6.44
C ALA A 218 -12.60 3.98 5.35
N LEU A 219 -12.19 4.70 4.32
CA LEU A 219 -12.97 5.01 3.14
C LEU A 219 -12.45 4.19 1.96
N LEU A 220 -13.28 3.28 1.46
CA LEU A 220 -12.97 2.48 0.28
C LEU A 220 -13.26 3.30 -0.99
N VAL A 221 -12.30 3.30 -1.91
CA VAL A 221 -12.36 4.07 -3.16
C VAL A 221 -12.45 3.10 -4.32
N ASP A 222 -13.54 3.21 -5.07
CA ASP A 222 -13.74 2.49 -6.33
C ASP A 222 -13.34 3.35 -7.53
N VAL A 223 -13.21 2.73 -8.70
CA VAL A 223 -12.89 3.43 -9.95
C VAL A 223 -14.06 3.34 -10.91
N SER A 224 -14.58 4.50 -11.31
CA SER A 224 -15.64 4.61 -12.31
C SER A 224 -15.07 4.43 -13.72
N ASP A 225 -14.65 3.21 -14.08
CA ASP A 225 -14.12 2.88 -15.41
C ASP A 225 -15.21 2.51 -16.43
N HIS A 226 -16.46 2.37 -15.99
CA HIS A 226 -17.57 1.98 -16.85
C HIS A 226 -18.83 2.73 -16.50
N LEU A 227 -19.65 3.00 -17.54
CA LEU A 227 -21.05 3.44 -17.41
C LEU A 227 -21.65 2.72 -16.22
N GLN A 228 -22.06 3.45 -15.19
CA GLN A 228 -23.15 2.98 -14.36
C GLN A 228 -24.32 2.81 -15.34
N ILE A 229 -24.53 1.60 -15.85
CA ILE A 229 -25.88 1.18 -16.23
C ILE A 229 -26.61 1.28 -14.92
N VAL A 230 -27.27 2.42 -14.73
CA VAL A 230 -28.14 2.67 -13.60
C VAL A 230 -29.09 1.48 -13.62
N LYS A 231 -28.91 0.55 -12.68
CA LYS A 231 -29.84 -0.56 -12.47
C LYS A 231 -31.07 0.02 -11.79
N HIS A 232 -31.73 0.98 -12.45
CA HIS A 232 -33.13 1.21 -12.23
C HIS A 232 -33.85 -0.03 -12.76
N HIS A 233 -34.14 -0.95 -11.85
CA HIS A 233 -35.19 -1.94 -12.02
C HIS A 233 -36.52 -1.19 -12.17
N SER A 234 -36.81 -0.66 -13.36
CA SER A 234 -38.12 -0.18 -13.76
C SER A 234 -38.14 0.13 -15.26
N VAL A 235 -38.68 -0.84 -16.00
CA VAL A 235 -39.49 -0.70 -17.23
C VAL A 235 -38.85 -0.09 -18.48
N GLY A 236 -38.68 -0.96 -19.49
CA GLY A 236 -39.13 -0.70 -20.86
C GLY A 236 -38.47 0.42 -21.66
N PHE A 237 -37.65 0.02 -22.64
CA PHE A 237 -37.64 0.65 -23.96
C PHE A 237 -37.14 2.12 -24.05
N TYR A 238 -36.00 2.45 -23.44
CA TYR A 238 -35.20 3.64 -23.80
C TYR A 238 -33.70 3.29 -24.00
N PHE A 239 -33.47 2.09 -24.55
CA PHE A 239 -32.15 1.47 -24.67
C PHE A 239 -31.51 1.73 -26.04
N LEU A 240 -31.26 2.99 -26.44
CA LEU A 240 -30.42 3.26 -27.63
C LEU A 240 -29.73 4.64 -27.74
N MET A 241 -29.85 5.55 -26.77
CA MET A 241 -29.24 6.90 -26.89
C MET A 241 -28.28 7.30 -25.77
N THR A 242 -27.95 6.38 -24.86
CA THR A 242 -27.06 6.65 -23.70
C THR A 242 -25.64 6.11 -23.88
N SER A 243 -25.28 5.61 -25.07
CA SER A 243 -23.95 5.02 -25.32
C SER A 243 -22.87 6.01 -25.79
N VAL A 244 -23.10 7.34 -25.70
CA VAL A 244 -22.16 8.36 -26.24
C VAL A 244 -21.75 9.43 -25.22
N TYR A 245 -22.18 9.34 -23.96
CA TYR A 245 -21.60 10.14 -22.87
C TYR A 245 -21.14 9.22 -21.74
N ALA A 246 -20.11 8.40 -22.02
CA ALA A 246 -19.22 7.96 -20.96
C ALA A 246 -18.43 9.18 -20.48
N GLN A 247 -19.09 10.08 -19.75
CA GLN A 247 -18.37 11.05 -18.94
C GLN A 247 -17.63 10.24 -17.90
N MET A 248 -16.31 10.17 -18.07
CA MET A 248 -15.42 9.72 -17.00
C MET A 248 -15.83 10.48 -15.74
N GLU A 249 -16.30 9.78 -14.72
CA GLU A 249 -16.69 10.45 -13.48
C GLU A 249 -15.42 11.03 -12.85
N ILE A 250 -15.27 12.35 -12.96
CA ILE A 250 -14.23 13.11 -12.27
C ILE A 250 -14.79 13.50 -10.91
N ASN A 251 -14.12 13.08 -9.84
CA ASN A 251 -14.50 13.50 -8.50
C ASN A 251 -13.71 14.76 -8.11
N HIS A 252 -14.33 15.92 -8.31
CA HIS A 252 -13.73 17.23 -8.02
C HIS A 252 -13.44 17.46 -6.53
N ALA A 253 -14.02 16.68 -5.62
CA ALA A 253 -13.69 16.78 -4.20
C ALA A 253 -12.21 16.46 -3.91
N PHE A 254 -11.58 15.69 -4.80
CA PHE A 254 -10.17 15.33 -4.70
C PHE A 254 -9.22 16.33 -5.35
N ASP A 255 -9.72 17.32 -6.12
CA ASP A 255 -8.87 18.28 -6.84
C ASP A 255 -7.80 18.95 -5.95
N PRO A 256 -8.10 19.40 -4.71
CA PRO A 256 -7.07 19.97 -3.82
C PRO A 256 -5.92 19.00 -3.50
N ILE A 257 -6.20 17.70 -3.44
CA ILE A 257 -5.21 16.65 -3.18
C ILE A 257 -4.41 16.39 -4.46
N LEU A 258 -5.12 16.18 -5.58
CA LEU A 258 -4.53 15.79 -6.86
C LEU A 258 -3.69 16.89 -7.50
N GLU A 259 -4.01 18.16 -7.27
CA GLU A 259 -3.28 19.30 -7.83
C GLU A 259 -1.83 19.38 -7.32
N VAL A 260 -1.59 18.93 -6.08
CA VAL A 260 -0.27 18.98 -5.42
C VAL A 260 0.43 17.63 -5.39
N LEU A 261 -0.29 16.53 -5.65
CA LEU A 261 0.26 15.17 -5.63
C LEU A 261 1.54 15.00 -6.49
N PRO A 262 1.68 15.61 -7.70
CA PRO A 262 2.92 15.54 -8.48
C PRO A 262 4.14 16.18 -7.79
N GLU A 263 3.94 17.07 -6.82
CA GLU A 263 5.03 17.69 -6.08
C GLU A 263 5.62 16.77 -5.01
N VAL A 264 4.89 15.72 -4.60
CA VAL A 264 5.32 14.71 -3.63
C VAL A 264 5.64 13.38 -4.28
N THR A 265 6.17 13.42 -5.51
CA THR A 265 6.43 12.22 -6.31
C THR A 265 7.41 11.27 -5.63
N PHE A 266 8.44 11.78 -4.94
CA PHE A 266 9.50 10.96 -4.34
C PHE A 266 9.44 10.99 -2.82
N LYS A 267 10.05 9.99 -2.18
CA LYS A 267 10.20 9.95 -0.73
C LYS A 267 10.87 11.23 -0.20
N ASP A 268 10.38 11.70 0.94
CA ASP A 268 10.78 12.90 1.66
C ASP A 268 10.39 14.22 0.96
N ASP A 269 9.78 14.17 -0.23
CA ASP A 269 9.15 15.35 -0.83
C ASP A 269 7.95 15.79 0.05
N SER A 270 7.76 17.11 0.14
CA SER A 270 6.63 17.71 0.86
C SER A 270 6.10 18.94 0.13
N THR A 271 4.79 19.19 0.28
CA THR A 271 4.11 20.36 -0.27
C THR A 271 2.95 20.79 0.61
N LYS A 272 2.30 21.89 0.26
CA LYS A 272 1.11 22.43 0.93
C LYS A 272 -0.03 22.52 -0.06
N LEU A 273 -1.25 22.25 0.39
CA LEU A 273 -2.44 22.44 -0.44
C LEU A 273 -2.50 23.89 -0.95
N ARG A 274 -2.90 24.06 -2.23
CA ARG A 274 -3.06 25.37 -2.86
C ARG A 274 -4.49 25.86 -2.79
N SER A 275 -5.44 24.92 -2.77
CA SER A 275 -6.87 25.17 -2.63
C SER A 275 -7.44 24.55 -1.33
N PRO A 276 -8.56 25.09 -0.80
CA PRO A 276 -9.18 24.54 0.39
C PRO A 276 -9.76 23.13 0.15
N LEU A 277 -9.52 22.21 1.08
CA LEU A 277 -10.08 20.86 1.04
C LEU A 277 -11.30 20.74 1.97
N ILE A 278 -12.44 20.27 1.47
CA ILE A 278 -13.62 19.94 2.29
C ILE A 278 -13.62 18.43 2.52
N LEU A 279 -13.39 17.99 3.76
CA LEU A 279 -13.27 16.56 4.08
C LEU A 279 -14.59 15.82 3.92
N GLU A 280 -15.72 16.47 4.24
CA GLU A 280 -17.06 15.89 4.05
C GLU A 280 -17.32 15.54 2.59
N ALA A 281 -16.81 16.33 1.64
CA ALA A 281 -16.99 16.09 0.21
C ALA A 281 -16.21 14.85 -0.30
N LEU A 282 -15.22 14.36 0.46
CA LEU A 282 -14.53 13.12 0.14
C LEU A 282 -15.35 11.89 0.55
N LEU A 283 -16.22 12.04 1.56
CA LEU A 283 -17.00 10.95 2.11
C LEU A 283 -18.13 10.54 1.14
N PRO A 284 -18.59 9.28 1.21
CA PRO A 284 -19.75 8.83 0.43
C PRO A 284 -21.03 9.50 0.94
N GLU A 285 -22.11 9.44 0.16
CA GLU A 285 -23.41 10.05 0.50
C GLU A 285 -24.00 9.55 1.83
N SER A 286 -23.69 8.31 2.23
CA SER A 286 -24.20 7.68 3.45
C SER A 286 -23.07 7.28 4.42
N PRO A 287 -22.31 8.24 4.98
CA PRO A 287 -21.14 7.95 5.82
C PRO A 287 -21.53 7.44 7.22
N ALA A 288 -22.83 7.44 7.54
CA ALA A 288 -23.38 6.84 8.76
C ALA A 288 -23.47 5.29 8.68
N SER A 289 -23.35 4.71 7.48
CA SER A 289 -23.34 3.25 7.30
C SER A 289 -21.91 2.72 7.28
N PHE A 290 -21.54 1.96 8.31
CA PHE A 290 -20.18 1.45 8.50
C PHE A 290 -20.15 0.10 9.21
N TYR A 291 -18.99 -0.55 9.13
CA TYR A 291 -18.60 -1.69 9.96
C TYR A 291 -17.67 -1.22 11.07
N ARG A 292 -17.85 -1.78 12.27
CA ARG A 292 -17.08 -1.44 13.46
C ARG A 292 -16.40 -2.66 14.04
N TYR A 293 -15.12 -2.53 14.35
CA TYR A 293 -14.35 -3.54 15.09
C TYR A 293 -13.17 -2.91 15.84
N THR A 294 -12.61 -3.65 16.80
CA THR A 294 -11.36 -3.26 17.49
C THR A 294 -10.17 -4.01 16.88
N GLY A 295 -9.11 -3.28 16.57
CA GLY A 295 -7.87 -3.80 16.01
C GLY A 295 -6.70 -2.87 16.31
N THR A 296 -5.79 -2.71 15.34
CA THR A 296 -4.58 -1.88 15.48
C THR A 296 -4.48 -0.87 14.35
N LEU A 297 -3.54 0.06 14.41
CA LEU A 297 -3.04 0.72 13.19
C LEU A 297 -2.46 -0.34 12.25
N THR A 298 -2.57 -0.11 10.94
CA THR A 298 -2.09 -1.04 9.89
C THR A 298 -0.61 -0.86 9.57
N THR A 299 0.07 0.01 10.31
CA THR A 299 1.48 0.32 10.20
C THR A 299 2.13 0.35 11.58
N PRO A 300 3.42 -0.01 11.70
CA PRO A 300 4.16 0.11 12.95
C PRO A 300 4.08 1.52 13.56
N PRO A 301 3.90 1.65 14.89
CA PRO A 301 4.01 0.60 15.90
C PRO A 301 2.75 -0.24 16.15
N CYS A 302 1.74 -0.20 15.27
CA CYS A 302 0.49 -0.97 15.37
C CYS A 302 -0.30 -0.69 16.66
N ASP A 303 -0.38 0.58 17.07
CA ASP A 303 -1.15 0.98 18.26
C ASP A 303 -2.62 0.52 18.16
N GLU A 304 -3.25 0.16 19.27
CA GLU A 304 -4.66 -0.25 19.28
C GLU A 304 -5.59 0.88 18.76
N ALA A 305 -6.56 0.50 17.93
CA ALA A 305 -7.51 1.40 17.31
C ALA A 305 -8.91 0.80 17.17
N VAL A 306 -9.92 1.66 17.29
CA VAL A 306 -11.29 1.32 16.87
C VAL A 306 -11.48 1.71 15.40
N TRP A 307 -11.85 0.75 14.56
CA TRP A 307 -12.04 0.97 13.13
C TRP A 307 -13.51 1.19 12.78
N HIS A 308 -13.75 2.15 11.89
CA HIS A 308 -15.02 2.41 11.24
C HIS A 308 -14.81 2.31 9.72
N VAL A 309 -15.13 1.16 9.13
CA VAL A 309 -14.99 0.96 7.68
C VAL A 309 -16.32 1.33 7.01
N LEU A 310 -16.34 2.39 6.22
CA LEU A 310 -17.57 2.85 5.57
C LEU A 310 -18.07 1.80 4.57
N ARG A 311 -19.39 1.57 4.53
CA ARG A 311 -19.99 0.54 3.67
C ARG A 311 -20.03 0.92 2.20
N THR A 312 -20.33 2.18 1.96
CA THR A 312 -20.42 2.78 0.63
C THR A 312 -19.06 3.31 0.24
N THR A 313 -18.67 3.06 -1.01
CA THR A 313 -17.45 3.60 -1.60
C THR A 313 -17.65 5.05 -2.03
N THR A 314 -16.54 5.77 -2.14
CA THR A 314 -16.46 6.94 -3.03
C THR A 314 -15.83 6.50 -4.35
N CYS A 315 -16.05 7.26 -5.42
CA CYS A 315 -15.48 6.95 -6.72
C CYS A 315 -14.42 7.97 -7.13
N LEU A 316 -13.38 7.48 -7.83
CA LEU A 316 -12.42 8.30 -8.57
C LEU A 316 -12.46 7.92 -10.05
N GLY A 317 -12.18 8.89 -10.92
CA GLY A 317 -11.89 8.60 -12.32
C GLY A 317 -10.53 7.91 -12.46
N ARG A 318 -10.35 7.06 -13.49
CA ARG A 318 -9.08 6.33 -13.68
C ARG A 318 -7.84 7.20 -13.61
N HIS A 319 -7.88 8.31 -14.34
CA HIS A 319 -6.79 9.24 -14.44
C HIS A 319 -6.45 9.90 -13.09
N GLN A 320 -7.42 10.04 -12.18
CA GLN A 320 -7.20 10.54 -10.82
C GLN A 320 -6.45 9.48 -9.99
N LEU A 321 -6.85 8.21 -10.06
CA LEU A 321 -6.13 7.11 -9.41
C LEU A 321 -4.71 6.95 -9.97
N ASP A 322 -4.53 7.05 -11.29
CA ASP A 322 -3.24 6.90 -11.96
C ASP A 322 -2.19 7.92 -11.48
N LEU A 323 -2.60 9.05 -10.89
CA LEU A 323 -1.66 10.01 -10.28
C LEU A 323 -0.98 9.43 -9.03
N PHE A 324 -1.69 8.64 -8.22
CA PHE A 324 -1.11 7.94 -7.06
C PHE A 324 -0.15 6.83 -7.51
N LEU A 325 -0.48 6.14 -8.60
CA LEU A 325 0.36 5.04 -9.14
C LEU A 325 1.70 5.52 -9.75
N ARG A 326 1.96 6.83 -9.76
CA ARG A 326 3.21 7.44 -10.24
C ARG A 326 4.16 7.85 -9.12
N LEU A 327 3.75 7.67 -7.87
CA LEU A 327 4.58 7.96 -6.71
C LEU A 327 5.69 6.93 -6.57
N TYR A 328 6.81 7.31 -5.97
CA TYR A 328 7.98 6.48 -5.71
C TYR A 328 8.17 6.29 -4.21
N SER A 329 8.62 5.09 -3.81
CA SER A 329 8.95 4.76 -2.41
C SER A 329 10.35 5.21 -1.99
N VAL A 330 11.13 5.73 -2.95
CA VAL A 330 12.53 6.14 -2.81
C VAL A 330 12.73 7.61 -3.14
N LYS A 331 13.89 8.15 -2.76
CA LYS A 331 14.30 9.50 -3.13
C LYS A 331 14.55 9.60 -4.64
N ARG A 332 14.51 10.82 -5.17
CA ARG A 332 14.64 11.11 -6.60
C ARG A 332 15.92 10.55 -7.23
N GLU A 333 17.03 10.64 -6.51
CA GLU A 333 18.34 10.16 -6.94
C GLU A 333 18.44 8.63 -7.10
N ASP A 334 17.57 7.88 -6.41
CA ASP A 334 17.52 6.42 -6.45
C ASP A 334 16.38 5.89 -7.32
N ALA A 335 15.61 6.78 -7.96
CA ALA A 335 14.41 6.41 -8.69
C ALA A 335 14.72 5.51 -9.90
N SER A 336 14.04 4.36 -9.96
CA SER A 336 13.93 3.51 -11.14
C SER A 336 12.49 3.00 -11.29
N PRO A 337 12.04 2.59 -12.49
CA PRO A 337 10.66 2.15 -12.72
C PRO A 337 10.17 1.06 -11.76
N GLU A 338 11.09 0.27 -11.20
CA GLU A 338 10.81 -0.78 -10.22
C GLU A 338 10.45 -0.23 -8.84
N CYS A 339 10.85 1.00 -8.52
CA CYS A 339 10.69 1.66 -7.22
C CYS A 339 9.46 2.56 -7.13
N LEU A 340 8.49 2.37 -8.03
CA LEU A 340 7.15 2.91 -7.86
C LEU A 340 6.57 2.42 -6.54
N MET A 341 5.93 3.32 -5.79
CA MET A 341 5.12 2.99 -4.65
C MET A 341 3.92 2.19 -5.16
N LYS A 342 3.87 0.92 -4.82
CA LYS A 342 2.82 -0.01 -5.23
C LYS A 342 2.55 -1.01 -4.12
N GLU A 343 1.32 -1.49 -4.05
CA GLU A 343 0.90 -2.49 -3.07
C GLU A 343 1.28 -2.06 -1.64
N ASN A 344 1.08 -0.78 -1.31
CA ASN A 344 1.49 -0.20 -0.04
C ASN A 344 0.45 -0.47 1.06
N TYR A 345 0.05 -1.73 1.19
CA TYR A 345 -0.95 -2.21 2.13
C TYR A 345 -0.44 -3.43 2.90
N SER A 346 -0.88 -3.56 4.14
CA SER A 346 -0.65 -4.74 4.97
C SER A 346 -1.59 -5.88 4.53
N PRO A 347 -1.14 -7.15 4.58
CA PRO A 347 -1.99 -8.31 4.34
C PRO A 347 -3.19 -8.36 5.31
N ALA A 348 -4.39 -8.59 4.78
CA ALA A 348 -5.59 -8.64 5.62
C ALA A 348 -5.71 -9.97 6.37
N GLU A 349 -5.85 -9.88 7.69
CA GLU A 349 -6.00 -11.05 8.55
C GLU A 349 -7.31 -11.80 8.30
N ARG A 350 -7.31 -13.09 8.65
CA ARG A 350 -8.53 -13.90 8.69
C ARG A 350 -9.40 -13.42 9.85
N ASN A 351 -10.67 -13.15 9.56
CA ASN A 351 -11.59 -12.59 10.53
C ASN A 351 -12.19 -13.67 11.46
N ASP A 352 -11.67 -13.75 12.67
CA ASP A 352 -12.27 -14.47 13.80
C ASP A 352 -12.85 -13.50 14.87
N ARG A 353 -13.01 -12.21 14.53
CA ARG A 353 -13.44 -11.14 15.45
C ARG A 353 -14.91 -10.76 15.27
N ASP A 354 -15.47 -10.21 16.34
CA ASP A 354 -16.80 -9.61 16.32
C ASP A 354 -16.78 -8.28 15.54
N VAL A 355 -17.30 -8.33 14.31
CA VAL A 355 -17.53 -7.13 13.48
C VAL A 355 -19.00 -6.75 13.57
N CYS A 356 -19.26 -5.52 13.99
CA CYS A 356 -20.60 -4.96 14.12
C CYS A 356 -20.96 -4.13 12.89
N ALA A 357 -22.21 -4.18 12.49
CA ALA A 357 -22.72 -3.45 11.34
C ALA A 357 -23.67 -2.33 11.84
N SER A 358 -23.40 -1.06 11.51
CA SER A 358 -24.33 0.04 11.85
C SER A 358 -25.64 -0.07 11.06
N GLN A 359 -26.72 0.50 11.57
CA GLN A 359 -27.99 0.48 10.83
C GLN A 359 -27.99 1.44 9.65
#